data_AF-A0A0P7C598-F1
#
_entry.id   AF-A0A0P7C598-F1
#
_cell.length_a   1.000
_cell.length_b   1.000
_cell.length_c   1.000
_cell.angle_alpha   90.00
_cell.angle_beta   90.00
_cell.angle_gamma   90.00
#
_symmetry.space_group_name_H-M   'P 1'
#
loop_
_entity.id
_entity.type
_entity.pdbx_description
1 polymer ?
#
loop_
_entity_poly.entity_id
_entity_poly.type
_entity_poly.pdbx_seq_one_letter_code
_entity_poly.pdbx_strand_id
1 'polypeptide(L)'
;MLKIYFDTNIYSSLSKNEDKELNNFLKNKSENEFLFLYSQAHLNDLNSDLTDNKFKELRTIGELASTNFLHFDYKEKRVTNSIAEVEEVFQYMSNSDEGIKNIFDDLFKKTGDPIWDTWINLFKDQNIDLGPHIEEIMSRPDSDLEKAQLKSFGLTQRYYTIDELLKYLAKITDDFENKPELLRSIRLESMKQLEVNKLNIKINEVDFDKKLVESKLGKTYAQLISEQLENMPKDQKGFFTEFTLGYNLINFYGLDYEKNRKVKFKNTQNDGQHAFFGGMADIIVSQDKGLLNKCRFLYNYYGVDTKIISLEQFKIFIKDYRTNNYTLESVFISDLFSRRRRSIILNGKRPMLRHNQSEEIMIIDWSYWGFFNRLSEVKSYDNDDEYIILYKQNYRTGDTTFYKELKFIIESMNLMLKADFNTLSQEEIKLIEENNWKGFWWHTDVTDYWLRFNKETKRFGLQIGPLNNKAPD
;
A
#
# COMPACT_ATOMS: atom_id res chain seq x y z
N MET A 1 -7.16 -14.68 11.06
CA MET A 1 -6.69 -14.91 9.69
C MET A 1 -5.41 -14.13 9.44
N LEU A 2 -4.41 -14.73 8.81
CA LEU A 2 -3.13 -14.07 8.47
C LEU A 2 -3.17 -13.51 7.05
N LYS A 3 -2.92 -12.22 6.89
CA LYS A 3 -2.86 -11.54 5.59
C LYS A 3 -1.47 -11.67 4.98
N ILE A 4 -1.42 -12.18 3.76
CA ILE A 4 -0.19 -12.43 3.03
C ILE A 4 -0.25 -11.71 1.68
N TYR A 5 0.73 -10.86 1.42
CA TYR A 5 0.98 -10.24 0.13
C TYR A 5 2.15 -10.94 -0.54
N PHE A 6 1.89 -11.57 -1.66
CA PHE A 6 2.92 -12.11 -2.53
C PHE A 6 3.28 -11.06 -3.58
N ASP A 7 4.57 -10.87 -3.84
CA ASP A 7 5.03 -10.12 -5.01
C ASP A 7 4.77 -10.93 -6.30
N THR A 8 4.74 -10.27 -7.45
CA THR A 8 4.50 -10.88 -8.77
C THR A 8 5.46 -12.06 -9.01
N ASN A 9 6.74 -11.94 -8.62
CA ASN A 9 7.71 -13.04 -8.80
C ASN A 9 7.35 -14.32 -8.05
N ILE A 10 6.61 -14.23 -6.94
CA ILE A 10 6.13 -15.38 -6.19
C ILE A 10 4.98 -16.03 -6.95
N TYR A 11 3.98 -15.24 -7.38
CA TYR A 11 2.89 -15.75 -8.21
C TYR A 11 3.40 -16.40 -9.51
N SER A 12 4.42 -15.82 -10.15
CA SER A 12 5.09 -16.41 -11.31
C SER A 12 5.75 -17.76 -11.01
N SER A 13 6.37 -17.93 -9.84
CA SER A 13 6.98 -19.21 -9.45
C SER A 13 5.92 -20.27 -9.13
N LEU A 14 4.84 -19.87 -8.44
CA LEU A 14 3.71 -20.75 -8.12
C LEU A 14 2.98 -21.22 -9.39
N SER A 15 2.76 -20.33 -10.36
CA SER A 15 2.09 -20.65 -11.63
C SER A 15 2.87 -21.64 -12.49
N LYS A 16 4.20 -21.60 -12.42
CA LYS A 16 5.11 -22.56 -13.07
C LYS A 16 5.19 -23.89 -12.34
N ASN A 17 4.62 -23.99 -11.15
CA ASN A 17 4.65 -25.17 -10.29
C ASN A 17 6.07 -25.68 -10.00
N GLU A 18 6.99 -24.73 -9.78
CA GLU A 18 8.40 -25.01 -9.46
C GLU A 18 8.55 -25.72 -8.10
N ASP A 19 7.68 -25.39 -7.14
CA ASP A 19 7.61 -26.03 -5.83
C ASP A 19 6.24 -26.66 -5.59
N LYS A 20 6.13 -27.96 -5.90
CA LYS A 20 4.89 -28.73 -5.76
C LYS A 20 4.46 -28.89 -4.30
N GLU A 21 5.40 -28.97 -3.36
CA GLU A 21 5.08 -29.13 -1.93
C GLU A 21 4.39 -27.87 -1.43
N LEU A 22 4.95 -26.70 -1.73
CA LEU A 22 4.37 -25.42 -1.38
C LEU A 22 3.02 -25.21 -2.05
N ASN A 23 2.90 -25.49 -3.35
CA ASN A 23 1.63 -25.34 -4.07
C ASN A 23 0.53 -26.23 -3.49
N ASN A 24 0.83 -27.50 -3.19
CA ASN A 24 -0.12 -28.39 -2.56
C ASN A 24 -0.47 -27.90 -1.14
N PHE A 25 0.50 -27.40 -0.39
CA PHE A 25 0.26 -26.83 0.93
C PHE A 25 -0.71 -25.64 0.85
N LEU A 26 -0.46 -24.68 -0.05
CA LEU A 26 -1.30 -23.49 -0.20
C LEU A 26 -2.72 -23.84 -0.65
N LYS A 27 -2.89 -24.82 -1.55
CA LYS A 27 -4.20 -25.29 -2.02
C LYS A 27 -5.00 -26.04 -0.96
N ASN A 28 -4.33 -26.72 -0.03
CA ASN A 28 -4.98 -27.52 1.02
C ASN A 28 -5.27 -26.73 2.30
N LYS A 29 -4.83 -25.47 2.39
CA LYS A 29 -5.08 -24.64 3.57
C LYS A 29 -6.43 -23.93 3.46
N SER A 30 -7.10 -23.80 4.60
CA SER A 30 -8.42 -23.18 4.68
C SER A 30 -8.33 -21.68 4.41
N GLU A 31 -9.27 -21.16 3.62
CA GLU A 31 -9.53 -19.72 3.47
C GLU A 31 -9.76 -19.01 4.81
N ASN A 32 -10.05 -19.75 5.88
CA ASN A 32 -10.24 -19.21 7.23
C ASN A 32 -8.92 -19.00 7.99
N GLU A 33 -7.80 -19.54 7.51
CA GLU A 33 -6.47 -19.34 8.13
C GLU A 33 -5.68 -18.22 7.46
N PHE A 34 -5.74 -18.14 6.13
CA PHE A 34 -4.93 -17.24 5.32
C PHE A 34 -5.77 -16.39 4.38
N LEU A 35 -5.40 -15.11 4.29
CA LEU A 35 -5.93 -14.19 3.31
C LEU A 35 -4.82 -13.77 2.37
N PHE A 36 -4.79 -14.36 1.17
CA PHE A 36 -3.88 -13.90 0.12
C PHE A 36 -4.46 -12.67 -0.56
N LEU A 37 -3.61 -11.66 -0.70
CA LEU A 37 -3.96 -10.36 -1.27
C LEU A 37 -3.31 -10.20 -2.63
N TYR A 38 -4.08 -9.67 -3.58
CA TYR A 38 -3.54 -9.16 -4.84
C TYR A 38 -3.94 -7.70 -4.98
N SER A 39 -3.31 -6.99 -5.92
CA SER A 39 -3.48 -5.54 -6.04
C SER A 39 -3.42 -5.07 -7.49
N GLN A 40 -3.76 -3.80 -7.72
CA GLN A 40 -3.57 -3.15 -9.02
C GLN A 40 -2.12 -3.28 -9.53
N ALA A 41 -1.12 -3.36 -8.65
CA ALA A 41 0.29 -3.50 -9.04
C ALA A 41 0.55 -4.83 -9.76
N HIS A 42 -0.09 -5.92 -9.31
CA HIS A 42 -0.03 -7.21 -9.99
C HIS A 42 -0.63 -7.14 -11.39
N LEU A 43 -1.78 -6.48 -11.52
CA LEU A 43 -2.47 -6.35 -12.79
C LEU A 43 -1.67 -5.48 -13.77
N ASN A 44 -1.01 -4.43 -13.28
CA ASN A 44 -0.10 -3.59 -14.08
C ASN A 44 1.11 -4.37 -14.60
N ASP A 45 1.67 -5.28 -13.79
CA ASP A 45 2.75 -6.17 -14.22
C ASP A 45 2.27 -7.16 -15.28
N LEU A 46 1.10 -7.80 -15.07
CA LEU A 46 0.50 -8.72 -16.05
C LEU A 46 0.13 -8.02 -17.35
N ASN A 47 -0.33 -6.77 -17.31
CA ASN A 47 -0.64 -6.01 -18.52
C ASN A 47 0.63 -5.67 -19.31
N SER A 48 1.76 -5.57 -18.62
CA SER A 48 3.08 -5.34 -19.23
C SER A 48 3.70 -6.63 -19.79
N ASP A 49 3.20 -7.82 -19.40
CA ASP A 49 3.58 -9.10 -20.00
C ASP A 49 2.82 -9.31 -21.34
N LEU A 50 3.59 -9.45 -22.41
CA LEU A 50 3.05 -9.69 -23.76
C LEU A 50 2.86 -11.19 -24.06
N THR A 51 3.29 -12.08 -23.16
CA THR A 51 3.20 -13.54 -23.33
C THR A 51 1.91 -14.10 -22.76
N ASP A 52 1.53 -15.30 -23.21
CA ASP A 52 0.37 -16.03 -22.66
C ASP A 52 0.60 -16.56 -21.24
N ASN A 53 1.82 -16.43 -20.69
CA ASN A 53 2.10 -16.83 -19.30
C ASN A 53 1.29 -16.01 -18.31
N LYS A 54 0.98 -14.75 -18.63
CA LYS A 54 0.13 -13.88 -17.81
C LYS A 54 -1.21 -14.51 -17.45
N PHE A 55 -1.83 -15.29 -18.35
CA PHE A 55 -3.12 -15.92 -18.06
C PHE A 55 -2.99 -17.10 -17.08
N LYS A 56 -1.84 -17.77 -17.05
CA LYS A 56 -1.55 -18.81 -16.03
C LYS A 56 -1.30 -18.17 -14.66
N GLU A 57 -0.59 -17.04 -14.65
CA GLU A 57 -0.36 -16.27 -13.42
C GLU A 57 -1.67 -15.67 -12.90
N LEU A 58 -2.49 -15.08 -13.77
CA LEU A 58 -3.82 -14.55 -13.46
C LEU A 58 -4.70 -15.62 -12.80
N ARG A 59 -4.76 -16.83 -13.39
CA ARG A 59 -5.49 -17.97 -12.80
C ARG A 59 -4.93 -18.36 -11.43
N THR A 60 -3.61 -18.35 -11.28
CA THR A 60 -2.97 -18.68 -9.99
C THR A 60 -3.33 -17.66 -8.91
N ILE A 61 -3.38 -16.37 -9.27
CA ILE A 61 -3.85 -15.31 -8.39
C ILE A 61 -5.33 -15.53 -8.03
N GLY A 62 -6.17 -15.84 -9.02
CA GLY A 62 -7.59 -16.16 -8.80
C GLY A 62 -7.80 -17.35 -7.87
N GLU A 63 -7.03 -18.43 -8.05
CA GLU A 63 -7.10 -19.63 -7.20
C GLU A 63 -6.70 -19.34 -5.74
N LEU A 64 -5.74 -18.45 -5.48
CA LEU A 64 -5.20 -18.19 -4.13
C LEU A 64 -5.83 -16.98 -3.44
N ALA A 65 -5.84 -15.85 -4.11
CA ALA A 65 -6.34 -14.59 -3.56
C ALA A 65 -7.85 -14.44 -3.74
N SER A 66 -8.46 -15.22 -4.65
CA SER A 66 -9.88 -15.17 -4.96
C SER A 66 -10.27 -13.71 -5.24
N THR A 67 -11.27 -13.18 -4.56
CA THR A 67 -11.83 -11.85 -4.82
C THR A 67 -11.18 -10.71 -4.03
N ASN A 68 -10.03 -10.89 -3.38
CA ASN A 68 -9.45 -9.85 -2.50
C ASN A 68 -8.58 -8.83 -3.26
N PHE A 69 -9.23 -7.93 -4.00
CA PHE A 69 -8.55 -6.94 -4.83
C PHE A 69 -8.23 -5.66 -4.07
N LEU A 70 -6.94 -5.38 -3.86
CA LEU A 70 -6.46 -4.11 -3.35
C LEU A 70 -6.24 -3.08 -4.45
N HIS A 71 -6.85 -1.92 -4.31
CA HIS A 71 -6.57 -0.77 -5.16
C HIS A 71 -6.58 0.52 -4.35
N PHE A 72 -5.95 1.55 -4.89
CA PHE A 72 -5.97 2.87 -4.28
C PHE A 72 -7.13 3.69 -4.85
N ASP A 73 -8.07 4.06 -4.00
CA ASP A 73 -9.15 4.99 -4.35
C ASP A 73 -8.61 6.42 -4.25
N TYR A 74 -8.38 7.06 -5.39
CA TYR A 74 -7.86 8.44 -5.46
C TYR A 74 -8.85 9.49 -4.95
N LYS A 75 -10.16 9.20 -4.97
CA LYS A 75 -11.19 10.12 -4.48
C LYS A 75 -11.24 10.10 -2.95
N GLU A 76 -11.26 8.91 -2.36
CA GLU A 76 -11.29 8.71 -0.91
C GLU A 76 -9.88 8.72 -0.29
N LYS A 77 -8.83 8.77 -1.12
CA LYS A 77 -7.40 8.76 -0.75
C LYS A 77 -7.02 7.62 0.19
N ARG A 78 -7.54 6.42 -0.06
CA ARG A 78 -7.35 5.25 0.79
C ARG A 78 -7.22 3.97 -0.01
N VAL A 79 -6.67 2.93 0.62
CA VAL A 79 -6.71 1.59 0.06
C VAL A 79 -8.08 0.99 0.30
N THR A 80 -8.69 0.50 -0.77
CA THR A 80 -9.97 -0.20 -0.77
C THR A 80 -9.75 -1.66 -1.16
N ASN A 81 -10.46 -2.57 -0.49
CA ASN A 81 -10.57 -3.97 -0.90
C ASN A 81 -11.93 -4.18 -1.58
N SER A 82 -11.93 -4.46 -2.87
CA SER A 82 -13.15 -4.80 -3.62
C SER A 82 -13.26 -6.30 -3.81
N ILE A 83 -14.48 -6.83 -3.68
CA ILE A 83 -14.80 -8.21 -4.01
C ILE A 83 -15.01 -8.27 -5.53
N ALA A 84 -13.97 -8.62 -6.26
CA ALA A 84 -14.03 -8.74 -7.72
C ALA A 84 -13.16 -9.90 -8.21
N GLU A 85 -13.67 -10.62 -9.21
CA GLU A 85 -12.93 -11.71 -9.84
C GLU A 85 -11.75 -11.16 -10.64
N VAL A 86 -10.60 -11.81 -10.52
CA VAL A 86 -9.32 -11.31 -11.03
C VAL A 86 -9.38 -11.09 -12.55
N GLU A 87 -10.04 -11.98 -13.28
CA GLU A 87 -10.23 -11.90 -14.73
C GLU A 87 -11.06 -10.68 -15.15
N GLU A 88 -12.12 -10.35 -14.40
CA GLU A 88 -12.99 -9.20 -14.71
C GLU A 88 -12.25 -7.88 -14.50
N VAL A 89 -11.53 -7.76 -13.38
CA VAL A 89 -10.74 -6.57 -13.08
C VAL A 89 -9.62 -6.39 -14.11
N PHE A 90 -8.94 -7.48 -14.50
CA PHE A 90 -7.87 -7.43 -15.48
C PHE A 90 -8.38 -6.95 -16.84
N GLN A 91 -9.52 -7.48 -17.33
CA GLN A 91 -10.12 -7.01 -18.59
C GLN A 91 -10.48 -5.53 -18.54
N TYR A 92 -11.06 -5.06 -17.43
CA TYR A 92 -11.39 -3.65 -17.25
C TYR A 92 -10.13 -2.77 -17.30
N MET A 93 -9.07 -3.15 -16.59
CA MET A 93 -7.81 -2.40 -16.54
C MET A 93 -7.09 -2.37 -17.90
N SER A 94 -7.01 -3.52 -18.59
CA SER A 94 -6.37 -3.61 -19.92
C SER A 94 -7.06 -2.71 -20.97
N ASN A 95 -8.37 -2.51 -20.86
CA ASN A 95 -9.11 -1.60 -21.74
C ASN A 95 -8.93 -0.11 -21.39
N SER A 96 -8.45 0.20 -20.18
CA SER A 96 -8.30 1.56 -19.66
C SER A 96 -6.88 2.14 -19.78
N ASP A 97 -5.88 1.29 -20.07
CA ASP A 97 -4.45 1.67 -20.12
C ASP A 97 -4.06 2.49 -21.38
N GLU A 98 -5.05 2.97 -22.11
CA GLU A 98 -4.90 3.95 -23.18
C GLU A 98 -4.70 5.37 -22.63
N GLY A 99 -3.48 5.70 -22.20
CA GLY A 99 -2.90 6.97 -22.64
C GLY A 99 -2.43 8.00 -21.63
N ILE A 100 -1.19 8.44 -21.88
CA ILE A 100 -0.86 9.87 -22.04
C ILE A 100 -0.88 10.25 -23.53
N LYS A 101 -0.45 9.32 -24.40
CA LYS A 101 -0.41 9.48 -25.86
C LYS A 101 -1.80 9.69 -26.47
N ASN A 102 -2.79 8.89 -26.07
CA ASN A 102 -4.17 9.00 -26.58
C ASN A 102 -4.86 10.27 -26.08
N ILE A 103 -4.58 10.71 -24.85
CA ILE A 103 -5.07 11.99 -24.31
C ILE A 103 -4.50 13.16 -25.12
N PHE A 104 -3.21 13.16 -25.45
CA PHE A 104 -2.60 14.20 -26.28
C PHE A 104 -3.08 14.15 -27.74
N ASP A 105 -3.14 12.95 -28.33
CA ASP A 105 -3.60 12.78 -29.71
C ASP A 105 -5.07 13.18 -29.86
N ASP A 106 -5.92 12.97 -28.85
CA ASP A 106 -7.32 13.42 -28.85
C ASP A 106 -7.47 14.92 -28.55
N LEU A 107 -6.70 15.49 -27.61
CA LEU A 107 -6.71 16.94 -27.33
C LEU A 107 -6.26 17.77 -28.54
N PHE A 108 -5.38 17.22 -29.37
CA PHE A 108 -4.78 17.91 -30.52
C PHE A 108 -5.27 17.41 -31.87
N LYS A 109 -6.29 16.55 -31.88
CA LYS A 109 -6.90 16.02 -33.11
C LYS A 109 -7.63 17.14 -33.82
N LYS A 110 -7.37 17.29 -35.13
CA LYS A 110 -8.20 18.14 -35.97
C LYS A 110 -9.61 17.56 -35.99
N THR A 111 -10.55 18.33 -35.51
CA THR A 111 -11.97 17.93 -35.42
C THR A 111 -12.73 18.29 -36.70
N GLY A 112 -12.12 19.10 -37.57
CA GLY A 112 -12.78 19.68 -38.74
C GLY A 112 -13.59 20.93 -38.39
N ASP A 113 -13.67 21.32 -37.11
CA ASP A 113 -14.19 22.61 -36.68
C ASP A 113 -13.13 23.71 -36.90
N PRO A 114 -13.38 24.70 -37.78
CA PRO A 114 -12.40 25.74 -38.10
C PRO A 114 -11.99 26.61 -36.89
N ILE A 115 -12.87 26.81 -35.92
CA ILE A 115 -12.62 27.63 -34.74
C ILE A 115 -11.73 26.87 -33.76
N TRP A 116 -12.09 25.61 -33.48
CA TRP A 116 -11.33 24.75 -32.58
C TRP A 116 -9.93 24.43 -33.14
N ASP A 117 -9.86 24.10 -34.43
CA ASP A 117 -8.59 23.79 -35.10
C ASP A 117 -7.66 25.02 -35.16
N THR A 118 -8.22 26.23 -35.33
CA THR A 118 -7.43 27.49 -35.28
C THR A 118 -6.93 27.78 -33.86
N TRP A 119 -7.76 27.57 -32.84
CA TRP A 119 -7.38 27.73 -31.44
C TRP A 119 -6.25 26.78 -31.03
N ILE A 120 -6.34 25.52 -31.43
CA ILE A 120 -5.29 24.53 -31.19
C ILE A 120 -3.98 24.93 -31.87
N ASN A 121 -4.03 25.42 -33.12
CA ASN A 121 -2.82 25.84 -33.83
C ASN A 121 -2.17 27.05 -33.14
N LEU A 122 -2.97 28.05 -32.75
CA LEU A 122 -2.48 29.21 -32.01
C LEU A 122 -1.87 28.83 -30.65
N PHE A 123 -2.45 27.85 -29.97
CA PHE A 123 -1.92 27.34 -28.71
C PHE A 123 -0.60 26.60 -28.92
N LYS A 124 -0.53 25.71 -29.91
CA LYS A 124 0.69 24.96 -30.26
C LYS A 124 1.88 25.86 -30.59
N ASP A 125 1.63 26.99 -31.24
CA ASP A 125 2.64 27.94 -31.69
C ASP A 125 3.08 28.93 -30.59
N GLN A 126 2.51 28.87 -29.38
CA GLN A 126 2.97 29.71 -28.28
C GLN A 126 4.38 29.29 -27.83
N ASN A 127 5.25 30.29 -27.65
CA ASN A 127 6.60 30.07 -27.16
C ASN A 127 6.64 30.02 -25.63
N ILE A 128 7.33 29.02 -25.10
CA ILE A 128 7.72 28.86 -23.71
C ILE A 128 9.20 29.23 -23.59
N ASP A 129 9.51 30.17 -22.69
CA ASP A 129 10.88 30.52 -22.31
C ASP A 129 11.30 29.69 -21.09
N LEU A 130 12.24 28.78 -21.26
CA LEU A 130 12.81 27.95 -20.18
C LEU A 130 13.85 28.70 -19.32
N GLY A 131 14.13 29.96 -19.66
CA GLY A 131 14.96 30.87 -18.89
C GLY A 131 16.41 30.97 -19.39
N PRO A 132 17.12 32.04 -18.99
CA PRO A 132 18.47 32.36 -19.49
C PRO A 132 19.54 31.35 -19.05
N HIS A 133 19.31 30.61 -17.96
CA HIS A 133 20.22 29.57 -17.49
C HIS A 133 20.36 28.41 -18.49
N ILE A 134 19.30 28.09 -19.25
CA ILE A 134 19.37 27.07 -20.30
C ILE A 134 20.27 27.53 -21.44
N GLU A 135 20.17 28.80 -21.82
CA GLU A 135 21.02 29.41 -22.85
C GLU A 135 22.50 29.40 -22.43
N GLU A 136 22.76 29.70 -21.16
CA GLU A 136 24.10 29.59 -20.57
C GLU A 136 24.64 28.17 -20.64
N ILE A 137 23.88 27.16 -20.18
CA ILE A 137 24.32 25.76 -20.24
C ILE A 137 24.54 25.31 -21.69
N MET A 138 23.67 25.71 -22.63
CA MET A 138 23.80 25.32 -24.04
C MET A 138 25.04 25.93 -24.73
N SER A 139 25.57 27.03 -24.20
CA SER A 139 26.81 27.63 -24.69
C SER A 139 28.09 26.91 -24.23
N ARG A 140 28.00 26.00 -23.24
CA ARG A 140 29.15 25.25 -22.71
C ARG A 140 29.66 24.19 -23.70
N PRO A 141 30.89 23.66 -23.56
CA PRO A 141 31.40 22.58 -24.43
C PRO A 141 30.50 21.34 -24.40
N ASP A 142 30.47 20.52 -25.46
CA ASP A 142 29.65 19.29 -25.47
C ASP A 142 30.13 18.21 -24.48
N SER A 143 31.36 18.34 -23.97
CA SER A 143 31.87 17.55 -22.85
C SER A 143 31.37 18.04 -21.49
N ASP A 144 30.69 19.19 -21.43
CA ASP A 144 30.04 19.69 -20.22
C ASP A 144 28.86 18.79 -19.84
N LEU A 145 28.81 18.45 -18.56
CA LEU A 145 27.96 17.39 -18.08
C LEU A 145 26.49 17.83 -17.96
N GLU A 146 26.23 19.07 -17.56
CA GLU A 146 24.88 19.64 -17.50
C GLU A 146 24.32 19.80 -18.92
N LYS A 147 25.15 20.25 -19.87
CA LYS A 147 24.74 20.34 -21.28
C LYS A 147 24.43 18.97 -21.87
N ALA A 148 25.26 17.97 -21.63
CA ALA A 148 25.05 16.61 -22.11
C ALA A 148 23.74 16.01 -21.54
N GLN A 149 23.44 16.26 -20.26
CA GLN A 149 22.20 15.83 -19.63
C GLN A 149 20.97 16.51 -20.22
N LEU A 150 20.95 17.84 -20.33
CA LEU A 150 19.84 18.55 -20.95
C LEU A 150 19.60 18.11 -22.40
N LYS A 151 20.68 17.95 -23.18
CA LYS A 151 20.60 17.38 -24.54
C LYS A 151 20.02 15.96 -24.55
N SER A 152 20.33 15.13 -23.55
CA SER A 152 19.77 13.78 -23.42
C SER A 152 18.26 13.79 -23.15
N PHE A 153 17.76 14.82 -22.48
CA PHE A 153 16.32 15.09 -22.33
C PHE A 153 15.72 15.83 -23.53
N GLY A 154 16.49 16.08 -24.60
CA GLY A 154 16.02 16.80 -25.79
C GLY A 154 15.97 18.33 -25.64
N LEU A 155 16.42 18.87 -24.51
CA LEU A 155 16.52 20.30 -24.25
C LEU A 155 17.84 20.83 -24.84
N THR A 156 17.75 21.60 -25.92
CA THR A 156 18.84 22.12 -26.76
C THR A 156 18.80 23.64 -26.93
N GLN A 157 17.72 24.29 -26.53
CA GLN A 157 17.51 25.72 -26.70
C GLN A 157 16.64 26.30 -25.58
N ARG A 158 16.65 27.64 -25.44
CA ARG A 158 15.91 28.35 -24.40
C ARG A 158 14.42 28.47 -24.70
N TYR A 159 14.08 28.69 -25.97
CA TYR A 159 12.71 28.88 -26.41
C TYR A 159 12.21 27.62 -27.12
N TYR A 160 11.01 27.18 -26.75
CA TYR A 160 10.31 26.08 -27.39
C TYR A 160 8.88 26.47 -27.69
N THR A 161 8.32 25.99 -28.79
CA THR A 161 6.86 26.02 -28.92
C THR A 161 6.23 24.99 -27.98
N ILE A 162 4.95 25.17 -27.62
CA ILE A 162 4.21 24.18 -26.84
C ILE A 162 4.24 22.82 -27.56
N ASP A 163 4.08 22.80 -28.89
CA ASP A 163 4.15 21.57 -29.69
C ASP A 163 5.52 20.88 -29.61
N GLU A 164 6.60 21.64 -29.69
CA GLU A 164 7.96 21.10 -29.54
C GLU A 164 8.17 20.51 -28.14
N LEU A 165 7.83 21.26 -27.08
CA LEU A 165 7.97 20.80 -25.70
C LEU A 165 7.16 19.53 -25.45
N LEU A 166 5.93 19.46 -25.95
CA LEU A 166 5.07 18.27 -25.83
C LEU A 166 5.64 17.06 -26.57
N LYS A 167 6.20 17.24 -27.77
CA LYS A 167 6.90 16.17 -28.49
C LYS A 167 8.12 15.66 -27.71
N TYR A 168 8.86 16.56 -27.05
CA TYR A 168 9.96 16.15 -26.18
C TYR A 168 9.46 15.39 -24.95
N LEU A 169 8.41 15.87 -24.27
CA LEU A 169 7.82 15.17 -23.12
C LEU A 169 7.29 13.78 -23.50
N ALA A 170 6.62 13.65 -24.64
CA ALA A 170 6.17 12.37 -25.18
C ALA A 170 7.37 11.45 -25.48
N LYS A 171 8.43 11.98 -26.09
CA LYS A 171 9.66 11.22 -26.36
C LYS A 171 10.40 10.82 -25.08
N ILE A 172 10.50 11.70 -24.09
CA ILE A 172 11.09 11.39 -22.78
C ILE A 172 10.29 10.27 -22.12
N THR A 173 8.96 10.34 -22.16
CA THR A 173 8.08 9.31 -21.60
C THR A 173 8.29 7.96 -22.31
N ASP A 174 8.34 7.96 -23.65
CA ASP A 174 8.65 6.79 -24.46
C ASP A 174 10.06 6.24 -24.18
N ASP A 175 11.06 7.12 -24.03
CA ASP A 175 12.43 6.75 -23.70
C ASP A 175 12.52 6.15 -22.27
N PHE A 176 11.81 6.69 -21.28
CA PHE A 176 11.75 6.09 -19.94
C PHE A 176 11.05 4.72 -19.93
N GLU A 177 10.11 4.49 -20.84
CA GLU A 177 9.41 3.21 -20.99
C GLU A 177 10.25 2.16 -21.74
N ASN A 178 10.92 2.58 -22.81
CA ASN A 178 11.55 1.68 -23.78
C ASN A 178 13.08 1.62 -23.71
N LYS A 179 13.76 2.54 -23.01
CA LYS A 179 15.24 2.64 -22.92
C LYS A 179 15.76 2.51 -21.48
N PRO A 180 15.99 1.28 -20.98
CA PRO A 180 16.51 1.04 -19.63
C PRO A 180 17.87 1.72 -19.33
N GLU A 181 18.67 1.98 -20.35
CA GLU A 181 19.96 2.67 -20.26
C GLU A 181 19.86 4.12 -19.78
N LEU A 182 18.74 4.81 -20.07
CA LEU A 182 18.53 6.20 -19.66
C LEU A 182 18.36 6.31 -18.15
N LEU A 183 17.49 5.48 -17.56
CA LEU A 183 17.30 5.46 -16.11
C LEU A 183 18.59 5.06 -15.39
N ARG A 184 19.32 4.10 -15.97
CA ARG A 184 20.62 3.70 -15.46
C ARG A 184 21.66 4.82 -15.50
N SER A 185 21.72 5.61 -16.57
CA SER A 185 22.68 6.71 -16.67
C SER A 185 22.36 7.82 -15.67
N ILE A 186 21.09 8.19 -15.52
CA ILE A 186 20.61 9.15 -14.52
C ILE A 186 21.01 8.69 -13.11
N ARG A 187 20.73 7.43 -12.78
CA ARG A 187 21.05 6.86 -11.48
C ARG A 187 22.57 6.84 -11.21
N LEU A 188 23.38 6.41 -12.17
CA LEU A 188 24.85 6.38 -12.03
C LEU A 188 25.42 7.79 -11.83
N GLU A 189 24.92 8.75 -12.59
CA GLU A 189 25.38 10.13 -12.48
C GLU A 189 24.93 10.77 -11.17
N SER A 190 23.70 10.49 -10.72
CA SER A 190 23.24 10.87 -9.39
C SER A 190 24.17 10.33 -8.29
N MET A 191 24.46 9.02 -8.30
CA MET A 191 25.36 8.41 -7.31
C MET A 191 26.75 9.05 -7.31
N LYS A 192 27.25 9.44 -8.48
CA LYS A 192 28.54 10.12 -8.64
C LYS A 192 28.50 11.54 -8.08
N GLN A 193 27.48 12.33 -8.45
CA GLN A 193 27.34 13.72 -7.99
C GLN A 193 27.17 13.83 -6.49
N LEU A 194 26.41 12.91 -5.92
CA LEU A 194 26.14 12.83 -4.49
C LEU A 194 27.25 12.14 -3.70
N GLU A 195 28.31 11.69 -4.38
CA GLU A 195 29.41 10.94 -3.76
C GLU A 195 28.94 9.72 -2.94
N VAL A 196 27.81 9.08 -3.33
CA VAL A 196 27.14 8.01 -2.57
C VAL A 196 28.13 6.92 -2.17
N ASN A 197 28.95 6.44 -3.12
CA ASN A 197 29.93 5.39 -2.87
C ASN A 197 31.08 5.83 -1.95
N LYS A 198 31.48 7.11 -2.01
CA LYS A 198 32.60 7.66 -1.21
C LYS A 198 32.16 7.93 0.23
N LEU A 199 30.93 8.42 0.41
CA LEU A 199 30.32 8.69 1.71
C LEU A 199 29.66 7.43 2.32
N ASN A 200 29.57 6.34 1.57
CA ASN A 200 28.87 5.10 1.95
C ASN A 200 27.42 5.35 2.40
N ILE A 201 26.65 6.11 1.62
CA ILE A 201 25.28 6.52 1.95
C ILE A 201 24.27 5.39 1.68
N LYS A 202 24.13 4.45 2.61
CA LYS A 202 23.29 3.27 2.42
C LYS A 202 22.01 3.30 3.24
N ILE A 203 20.88 2.98 2.60
CA ILE A 203 19.63 2.76 3.32
C ILE A 203 19.78 1.62 4.34
N ASN A 204 19.17 1.78 5.51
CA ASN A 204 19.30 0.90 6.70
C ASN A 204 20.57 1.07 7.55
N GLU A 205 21.48 1.99 7.22
CA GLU A 205 22.54 2.41 8.15
C GLU A 205 22.01 3.47 9.14
N VAL A 206 22.48 3.41 10.40
CA VAL A 206 22.02 4.31 11.48
C VAL A 206 22.35 5.78 11.19
N ASP A 207 23.44 6.03 10.47
CA ASP A 207 23.90 7.37 10.09
C ASP A 207 23.46 7.79 8.68
N PHE A 208 22.47 7.10 8.09
CA PHE A 208 21.97 7.36 6.74
C PHE A 208 21.63 8.84 6.51
N ASP A 209 20.79 9.46 7.36
CA ASP A 209 20.41 10.87 7.20
C ASP A 209 21.60 11.82 7.38
N LYS A 210 22.51 11.50 8.31
CA LYS A 210 23.71 12.29 8.53
C LYS A 210 24.58 12.31 7.27
N LYS A 211 24.85 11.14 6.70
CA LYS A 211 25.63 11.01 5.46
C LYS A 211 24.93 11.63 4.25
N LEU A 212 23.60 11.58 4.21
CA LEU A 212 22.81 12.22 3.14
C LEU A 212 22.91 13.75 3.22
N VAL A 213 22.92 14.32 4.42
CA VAL A 213 23.17 15.75 4.66
C VAL A 213 24.60 16.14 4.31
N GLU A 214 25.59 15.29 4.57
CA GLU A 214 26.99 15.51 4.18
C GLU A 214 27.21 15.47 2.66
N SER A 215 26.28 14.86 1.91
CA SER A 215 26.30 14.87 0.45
C SER A 215 25.97 16.25 -0.13
N LYS A 216 26.15 16.40 -1.44
CA LYS A 216 25.75 17.63 -2.17
C LYS A 216 24.24 17.94 -2.09
N LEU A 217 23.39 17.00 -1.65
CA LEU A 217 21.97 17.29 -1.40
C LEU A 217 21.79 18.26 -0.22
N GLY A 218 22.64 18.18 0.81
CA GLY A 218 22.52 19.01 2.01
C GLY A 218 21.21 18.79 2.80
N LYS A 219 20.52 17.67 2.58
CA LYS A 219 19.15 17.43 3.05
C LYS A 219 19.01 16.03 3.64
N THR A 220 18.19 15.94 4.68
CA THR A 220 17.68 14.66 5.20
C THR A 220 16.68 14.06 4.22
N TYR A 221 16.43 12.77 4.34
CA TYR A 221 15.47 12.06 3.50
C TYR A 221 14.03 12.60 3.66
N ALA A 222 13.67 12.98 4.89
CA ALA A 222 12.39 13.63 5.18
C ALA A 222 12.22 14.97 4.45
N GLN A 223 13.28 15.78 4.38
CA GLN A 223 13.27 17.04 3.65
C GLN A 223 13.11 16.82 2.14
N LEU A 224 13.81 15.82 1.58
CA LEU A 224 13.67 15.49 0.15
C LEU A 224 12.23 15.11 -0.21
N ILE A 225 11.58 14.29 0.60
CA ILE A 225 10.17 13.91 0.38
C ILE A 225 9.27 15.16 0.51
N SER A 226 9.47 15.95 1.57
CA SER A 226 8.62 17.11 1.86
C SER A 226 8.66 18.15 0.74
N GLU A 227 9.83 18.48 0.22
CA GLU A 227 9.99 19.44 -0.89
C GLU A 227 9.31 18.96 -2.17
N GLN A 228 9.43 17.68 -2.49
CA GLN A 228 8.78 17.11 -3.67
C GLN A 228 7.25 17.11 -3.50
N LEU A 229 6.75 16.80 -2.30
CA LEU A 229 5.31 16.87 -2.00
C LEU A 229 4.78 18.30 -1.97
N GLU A 230 5.57 19.28 -1.55
CA GLU A 230 5.17 20.70 -1.54
C GLU A 230 4.80 21.19 -2.94
N ASN A 231 5.57 20.77 -3.94
CA ASN A 231 5.38 21.12 -5.35
C ASN A 231 4.21 20.37 -6.03
N MET A 232 3.59 19.39 -5.37
CA MET A 232 2.44 18.67 -5.92
C MET A 232 1.09 19.35 -5.63
N PRO A 233 0.08 19.19 -6.50
CA PRO A 233 -1.30 19.59 -6.22
C PRO A 233 -1.85 18.96 -4.93
N LYS A 234 -2.64 19.72 -4.14
CA LYS A 234 -3.15 19.26 -2.81
C LYS A 234 -4.00 17.99 -2.90
N ASP A 235 -4.75 17.82 -3.98
CA ASP A 235 -5.56 16.64 -4.28
C ASP A 235 -4.70 15.39 -4.52
N GLN A 236 -3.46 15.54 -4.99
CA GLN A 236 -2.52 14.44 -5.19
C GLN A 236 -1.70 14.10 -3.95
N LYS A 237 -1.74 14.94 -2.90
CA LYS A 237 -1.05 14.67 -1.63
C LYS A 237 -1.79 13.61 -0.82
N GLY A 238 -1.05 12.66 -0.30
CA GLY A 238 -1.52 11.58 0.55
C GLY A 238 -0.42 10.56 0.84
N PHE A 239 -0.67 9.66 1.78
CA PHE A 239 0.34 8.68 2.20
C PHE A 239 0.79 7.76 1.06
N PHE A 240 -0.11 7.38 0.15
CA PHE A 240 0.25 6.60 -1.04
C PHE A 240 1.30 7.31 -1.90
N THR A 241 1.06 8.58 -2.22
CA THR A 241 1.98 9.41 -3.01
C THR A 241 3.29 9.63 -2.27
N GLU A 242 3.24 9.95 -0.98
CA GLU A 242 4.42 10.12 -0.11
C GLU A 242 5.28 8.84 -0.09
N PHE A 243 4.64 7.68 0.09
CA PHE A 243 5.32 6.39 0.15
C PHE A 243 5.95 6.01 -1.19
N THR A 244 5.19 6.07 -2.29
CA THR A 244 5.68 5.70 -3.63
C THR A 244 6.75 6.65 -4.13
N LEU A 245 6.61 7.96 -3.87
CA LEU A 245 7.65 8.95 -4.10
C LEU A 245 8.92 8.61 -3.31
N GLY A 246 8.80 8.35 -2.00
CA GLY A 246 9.93 7.95 -1.17
C GLY A 246 10.66 6.72 -1.73
N TYR A 247 9.91 5.69 -2.11
CA TYR A 247 10.45 4.49 -2.75
C TYR A 247 11.24 4.83 -4.01
N ASN A 248 10.67 5.66 -4.88
CA ASN A 248 11.30 6.07 -6.12
C ASN A 248 12.57 6.89 -5.87
N LEU A 249 12.58 7.81 -4.92
CA LEU A 249 13.76 8.62 -4.57
C LEU A 249 14.95 7.74 -4.17
N ILE A 250 14.72 6.67 -3.40
CA ILE A 250 15.77 5.70 -3.05
C ILE A 250 16.41 5.09 -4.31
N ASN A 251 15.57 4.73 -5.28
CA ASN A 251 16.03 4.13 -6.53
C ASN A 251 16.75 5.16 -7.43
N PHE A 252 16.17 6.35 -7.60
CA PHE A 252 16.74 7.42 -8.41
C PHE A 252 18.11 7.87 -7.90
N TYR A 253 18.23 8.09 -6.58
CA TYR A 253 19.49 8.49 -5.97
C TYR A 253 20.50 7.34 -5.82
N GLY A 254 20.06 6.10 -6.03
CA GLY A 254 20.93 4.92 -5.94
C GLY A 254 21.33 4.54 -4.52
N LEU A 255 20.49 4.85 -3.53
CA LEU A 255 20.77 4.66 -2.10
C LEU A 255 20.58 3.20 -1.63
N ASP A 256 19.95 2.37 -2.46
CA ASP A 256 19.73 0.93 -2.23
C ASP A 256 20.95 0.05 -2.60
N TYR A 257 21.99 0.61 -3.23
CA TYR A 257 23.19 -0.08 -3.72
C TYR A 257 22.93 -1.29 -4.63
N GLU A 258 21.74 -1.39 -5.23
CA GLU A 258 21.48 -2.42 -6.21
C GLU A 258 22.38 -2.24 -7.44
N LYS A 259 23.07 -3.32 -7.83
CA LYS A 259 23.93 -3.36 -9.04
C LYS A 259 23.12 -3.48 -10.34
N ASN A 260 21.79 -3.32 -10.28
CA ASN A 260 20.89 -3.79 -11.31
C ASN A 260 21.14 -3.13 -12.67
N ARG A 261 21.39 -3.97 -13.68
CA ARG A 261 21.80 -3.54 -15.04
C ARG A 261 20.62 -3.18 -15.95
N LYS A 262 19.37 -3.48 -15.54
CA LYS A 262 18.14 -3.37 -16.33
C LYS A 262 17.00 -2.73 -15.50
N VAL A 263 17.19 -1.51 -15.02
CA VAL A 263 16.12 -0.79 -14.29
C VAL A 263 15.22 -0.12 -15.32
N LYS A 264 13.94 -0.50 -15.37
CA LYS A 264 12.90 0.20 -16.15
C LYS A 264 12.10 1.11 -15.22
N PHE A 265 11.67 2.28 -15.71
CA PHE A 265 10.91 3.24 -14.91
C PHE A 265 9.57 2.64 -14.46
N LYS A 266 8.82 2.03 -15.39
CA LYS A 266 7.54 1.36 -15.09
C LYS A 266 7.68 0.27 -14.02
N ASN A 267 8.73 -0.56 -14.13
CA ASN A 267 9.01 -1.60 -13.12
C ASN A 267 9.29 -0.98 -11.75
N THR A 268 10.05 0.12 -11.69
CA THR A 268 10.34 0.81 -10.43
C THR A 268 9.07 1.35 -9.78
N GLN A 269 8.18 1.94 -10.59
CA GLN A 269 6.90 2.44 -10.12
C GLN A 269 6.01 1.30 -9.61
N ASN A 270 5.93 0.19 -10.35
CA ASN A 270 5.16 -0.99 -9.94
C ASN A 270 5.73 -1.63 -8.67
N ASP A 271 7.05 -1.76 -8.54
CA ASP A 271 7.70 -2.24 -7.31
C ASP A 271 7.36 -1.35 -6.11
N GLY A 272 7.33 -0.03 -6.31
CA GLY A 272 6.92 0.92 -5.28
C GLY A 272 5.46 0.72 -4.86
N GLN A 273 4.59 0.39 -5.80
CA GLN A 273 3.19 0.03 -5.51
C GLN A 273 3.09 -1.32 -4.78
N HIS A 274 3.83 -2.34 -5.19
CA HIS A 274 3.91 -3.62 -4.47
C HIS A 274 4.39 -3.42 -3.03
N ALA A 275 5.43 -2.62 -2.83
CA ALA A 275 5.91 -2.26 -1.50
C ALA A 275 4.83 -1.56 -0.67
N PHE A 276 4.06 -0.65 -1.27
CA PHE A 276 2.97 0.03 -0.58
C PHE A 276 1.81 -0.90 -0.20
N PHE A 277 1.26 -1.66 -1.16
CA PHE A 277 0.16 -2.58 -0.92
C PHE A 277 0.56 -3.75 -0.02
N GLY A 278 1.81 -4.21 -0.10
CA GLY A 278 2.36 -5.18 0.84
C GLY A 278 2.32 -4.69 2.29
N GLY A 279 2.41 -3.38 2.51
CA GLY A 279 2.27 -2.76 3.84
C GLY A 279 0.86 -2.87 4.43
N MET A 280 -0.13 -3.28 3.62
CA MET A 280 -1.50 -3.54 4.08
C MET A 280 -1.67 -4.97 4.63
N ALA A 281 -0.69 -5.84 4.41
CA ALA A 281 -0.68 -7.22 4.86
C ALA A 281 0.10 -7.38 6.18
N ASP A 282 -0.09 -8.53 6.83
CA ASP A 282 0.71 -8.91 7.99
C ASP A 282 2.11 -9.37 7.54
N ILE A 283 2.21 -9.92 6.31
CA ILE A 283 3.46 -10.39 5.71
C ILE A 283 3.54 -10.00 4.23
N ILE A 284 4.69 -9.48 3.80
CA ILE A 284 5.09 -9.39 2.39
C ILE A 284 6.17 -10.44 2.07
N VAL A 285 5.97 -11.17 0.96
CA VAL A 285 6.89 -12.22 0.49
C VAL A 285 7.36 -11.90 -0.92
N SER A 286 8.68 -11.89 -1.13
CA SER A 286 9.29 -11.70 -2.45
C SER A 286 10.63 -12.45 -2.55
N GLN A 287 11.02 -12.83 -3.77
CA GLN A 287 12.39 -13.26 -4.06
C GLN A 287 13.33 -12.10 -4.42
N ASP A 288 12.78 -10.91 -4.70
CA ASP A 288 13.56 -9.72 -5.01
C ASP A 288 14.17 -9.12 -3.72
N LYS A 289 15.47 -9.36 -3.54
CA LYS A 289 16.23 -8.83 -2.40
C LYS A 289 16.24 -7.29 -2.35
N GLY A 290 16.16 -6.65 -3.51
CA GLY A 290 16.10 -5.21 -3.67
C GLY A 290 14.80 -4.62 -3.16
N LEU A 291 13.67 -5.17 -3.61
CA LEU A 291 12.34 -4.85 -3.09
C LEU A 291 12.30 -5.03 -1.56
N LEU A 292 12.72 -6.20 -1.05
CA LEU A 292 12.71 -6.47 0.39
C LEU A 292 13.61 -5.49 1.17
N ASN A 293 14.75 -5.06 0.62
CA ASN A 293 15.64 -4.09 1.27
C ASN A 293 14.99 -2.70 1.40
N LYS A 294 14.30 -2.25 0.34
CA LYS A 294 13.55 -0.99 0.32
C LYS A 294 12.32 -1.03 1.22
N CYS A 295 11.57 -2.15 1.23
CA CYS A 295 10.48 -2.34 2.17
C CYS A 295 10.96 -2.24 3.62
N ARG A 296 12.11 -2.85 3.97
CA ARG A 296 12.64 -2.78 5.35
C ARG A 296 12.90 -1.35 5.78
N PHE A 297 13.54 -0.58 4.91
CA PHE A 297 13.82 0.81 5.17
C PHE A 297 12.53 1.63 5.33
N LEU A 298 11.63 1.56 4.35
CA LEU A 298 10.41 2.38 4.33
C LEU A 298 9.42 1.98 5.43
N TYR A 299 9.26 0.69 5.71
CA TYR A 299 8.36 0.25 6.76
C TYR A 299 8.88 0.69 8.13
N ASN A 300 10.19 0.60 8.37
CA ASN A 300 10.78 1.15 9.58
C ASN A 300 10.62 2.69 9.65
N TYR A 301 10.90 3.39 8.55
CA TYR A 301 10.78 4.85 8.46
C TYR A 301 9.34 5.34 8.74
N TYR A 302 8.35 4.64 8.20
CA TYR A 302 6.93 4.98 8.35
C TYR A 302 6.21 4.27 9.51
N GLY A 303 6.89 3.40 10.27
CA GLY A 303 6.27 2.62 11.34
C GLY A 303 5.20 1.63 10.87
N VAL A 304 5.40 1.02 9.69
CA VAL A 304 4.52 -0.02 9.14
C VAL A 304 4.91 -1.38 9.73
N ASP A 305 3.96 -2.04 10.38
CA ASP A 305 4.16 -3.33 11.07
C ASP A 305 3.84 -4.52 10.15
N THR A 306 4.57 -4.61 9.03
CA THR A 306 4.47 -5.74 8.10
C THR A 306 5.78 -6.54 8.14
N LYS A 307 5.66 -7.85 8.28
CA LYS A 307 6.81 -8.75 8.27
C LYS A 307 7.33 -8.94 6.85
N ILE A 308 8.63 -8.73 6.66
CA ILE A 308 9.28 -8.77 5.33
C ILE A 308 10.17 -10.00 5.22
N ILE A 309 9.80 -10.96 4.38
CA ILE A 309 10.51 -12.25 4.28
C ILE A 309 10.69 -12.74 2.84
N SER A 310 11.71 -13.57 2.64
CA SER A 310 11.90 -14.30 1.38
C SER A 310 10.96 -15.50 1.27
N LEU A 311 10.85 -16.09 0.07
CA LEU A 311 10.08 -17.31 -0.13
C LEU A 311 10.54 -18.47 0.78
N GLU A 312 11.85 -18.65 0.94
CA GLU A 312 12.39 -19.72 1.81
C GLU A 312 12.05 -19.48 3.29
N GLN A 313 12.12 -18.24 3.74
CA GLN A 313 11.70 -17.87 5.10
C GLN A 313 10.19 -18.05 5.29
N PHE A 314 9.39 -17.76 4.28
CA PHE A 314 7.95 -17.97 4.28
C PHE A 314 7.59 -19.45 4.43
N LYS A 315 8.26 -20.35 3.69
CA LYS A 315 8.06 -21.80 3.80
C LYS A 315 8.30 -22.33 5.21
N ILE A 316 9.32 -21.82 5.89
CA ILE A 316 9.61 -22.17 7.29
C ILE A 316 8.51 -21.62 8.19
N PHE A 317 8.22 -20.32 8.06
CA PHE A 317 7.23 -19.63 8.88
C PHE A 317 5.84 -20.28 8.81
N ILE A 318 5.38 -20.66 7.61
CA ILE A 318 4.02 -21.15 7.39
C ILE A 318 3.81 -22.57 7.94
N LYS A 319 4.86 -23.39 8.02
CA LYS A 319 4.82 -24.73 8.62
C LYS A 319 4.54 -24.66 10.13
N ASP A 320 5.06 -23.64 10.79
CA ASP A 320 4.90 -23.43 12.23
C ASP A 320 3.71 -22.53 12.59
N TYR A 321 3.11 -21.86 11.61
CA TYR A 321 1.97 -20.97 11.85
C TYR A 321 0.76 -21.76 12.38
N ARG A 322 0.20 -21.29 13.49
CA ARG A 322 -1.02 -21.81 14.11
C ARG A 322 -1.97 -20.67 14.38
N THR A 323 -3.22 -20.80 13.94
CA THR A 323 -4.29 -19.89 14.30
C THR A 323 -4.85 -20.29 15.67
N ASN A 324 -4.95 -19.33 16.58
CA ASN A 324 -5.76 -19.53 17.78
C ASN A 324 -7.19 -19.15 17.44
N ASN A 325 -8.04 -20.16 17.25
CA ASN A 325 -9.47 -19.98 17.13
C ASN A 325 -10.09 -20.27 18.51
N TYR A 326 -10.78 -19.29 19.07
CA TYR A 326 -11.56 -19.50 20.30
C TYR A 326 -12.84 -20.27 19.94
N THR A 327 -12.97 -21.48 20.46
CA THR A 327 -14.17 -22.32 20.27
C THR A 327 -15.10 -22.29 21.48
N LEU A 328 -14.65 -21.72 22.60
CA LEU A 328 -15.39 -21.59 23.85
C LEU A 328 -15.31 -20.15 24.35
N GLU A 329 -16.46 -19.57 24.66
CA GLU A 329 -16.60 -18.22 25.20
C GLU A 329 -15.77 -18.00 26.48
N SER A 330 -15.80 -18.95 27.40
CA SER A 330 -15.08 -18.87 28.68
C SER A 330 -13.56 -18.76 28.50
N VAL A 331 -13.00 -19.45 27.50
CA VAL A 331 -11.57 -19.38 27.17
C VAL A 331 -11.23 -18.02 26.59
N PHE A 332 -12.06 -17.49 25.70
CA PHE A 332 -11.89 -16.15 25.13
C PHE A 332 -11.94 -15.06 26.20
N ILE A 333 -12.96 -15.07 27.06
CA ILE A 333 -13.12 -14.09 28.14
C ILE A 333 -11.96 -14.16 29.13
N SER A 334 -11.53 -15.37 29.54
CA SER A 334 -10.39 -15.54 30.44
C SER A 334 -9.08 -15.00 29.85
N ASP A 335 -8.82 -15.28 28.56
CA ASP A 335 -7.66 -14.74 27.85
C ASP A 335 -7.74 -13.22 27.72
N LEU A 336 -8.92 -12.65 27.40
CA LEU A 336 -9.15 -11.21 27.33
C LEU A 336 -8.80 -10.50 28.63
N PHE A 337 -9.33 -10.97 29.77
CA PHE A 337 -9.00 -10.39 31.06
C PHE A 337 -7.54 -10.58 31.45
N SER A 338 -6.95 -11.74 31.12
CA SER A 338 -5.53 -12.01 31.38
C SER A 338 -4.59 -11.11 30.57
N ARG A 339 -4.95 -10.79 29.32
CA ARG A 339 -4.19 -9.86 28.47
C ARG A 339 -4.41 -8.41 28.84
N ARG A 340 -5.65 -8.03 29.20
CA ARG A 340 -5.94 -6.70 29.76
C ARG A 340 -5.01 -6.37 30.92
N ARG A 341 -4.84 -7.29 31.88
CA ARG A 341 -3.94 -7.11 33.04
C ARG A 341 -2.45 -6.95 32.68
N ARG A 342 -2.02 -7.42 31.52
CA ARG A 342 -0.61 -7.35 31.04
C ARG A 342 -0.39 -6.28 29.97
N SER A 343 -1.44 -5.56 29.60
CA SER A 343 -1.42 -4.60 28.50
C SER A 343 -0.63 -3.34 28.86
N ILE A 344 -0.12 -2.66 27.82
CA ILE A 344 0.56 -1.37 27.98
C ILE A 344 -0.47 -0.27 27.80
N ILE A 345 -0.68 0.54 28.84
CA ILE A 345 -1.57 1.70 28.78
C ILE A 345 -0.91 2.79 27.93
N LEU A 346 -1.54 3.14 26.80
CA LEU A 346 -1.02 4.18 25.90
C LEU A 346 -1.42 5.58 26.30
N ASN A 347 -2.64 5.73 26.81
CA ASN A 347 -3.22 7.00 27.21
C ASN A 347 -4.09 6.77 28.44
N GLY A 348 -3.77 7.44 29.55
CA GLY A 348 -4.57 7.41 30.76
C GLY A 348 -5.93 8.09 30.57
N LYS A 349 -6.95 7.54 31.25
CA LYS A 349 -8.36 7.96 31.35
C LYS A 349 -8.67 9.33 30.73
N ARG A 350 -9.05 9.34 29.44
CA ARG A 350 -9.62 10.56 28.84
C ARG A 350 -11.10 10.63 29.22
N PRO A 351 -11.61 11.76 29.73
CA PRO A 351 -13.04 12.00 29.68
C PRO A 351 -13.43 12.08 28.20
N MET A 352 -14.31 11.19 27.75
CA MET A 352 -14.96 11.40 26.46
C MET A 352 -15.89 12.59 26.65
N LEU A 353 -15.42 13.80 26.27
CA LEU A 353 -16.05 15.11 26.46
C LEU A 353 -17.52 15.20 25.98
N ARG A 354 -18.08 14.15 25.37
CA ARG A 354 -19.46 14.10 24.86
C ARG A 354 -20.42 13.17 25.61
N HIS A 355 -19.98 12.21 26.46
CA HIS A 355 -20.86 11.09 26.88
C HIS A 355 -20.80 10.60 28.35
N ASN A 356 -20.42 11.41 29.35
CA ASN A 356 -20.33 10.92 30.75
C ASN A 356 -19.58 9.57 30.86
N GLN A 357 -18.48 9.43 30.11
CA GLN A 357 -17.69 8.21 30.05
C GLN A 357 -16.20 8.51 30.22
N SER A 358 -15.48 7.59 30.83
CA SER A 358 -14.01 7.53 30.74
C SER A 358 -13.58 6.41 29.81
N GLU A 359 -12.58 6.67 28.97
CA GLU A 359 -11.92 5.68 28.13
C GLU A 359 -10.44 5.55 28.50
N GLU A 360 -9.97 4.31 28.70
CA GLU A 360 -8.55 3.97 28.83
C GLU A 360 -8.12 3.08 27.66
N ILE A 361 -7.08 3.51 26.94
CA ILE A 361 -6.62 2.87 25.70
C ILE A 361 -5.35 2.07 25.96
N MET A 362 -5.36 0.81 25.53
CA MET A 362 -4.29 -0.16 25.76
C MET A 362 -3.78 -0.81 24.45
N ILE A 363 -2.48 -1.10 24.41
CA ILE A 363 -1.90 -2.06 23.45
C ILE A 363 -1.92 -3.44 24.09
N ILE A 364 -2.49 -4.39 23.37
CA ILE A 364 -2.42 -5.81 23.71
C ILE A 364 -1.28 -6.47 22.92
N ASP A 365 -0.63 -7.45 23.53
CA ASP A 365 0.46 -8.26 22.96
C ASP A 365 -0.05 -9.32 21.95
N TRP A 366 -1.27 -9.15 21.46
CA TRP A 366 -2.03 -10.14 20.73
C TRP A 366 -2.98 -9.50 19.74
N SER A 367 -3.33 -10.24 18.69
CA SER A 367 -4.34 -9.83 17.72
C SER A 367 -5.48 -10.84 17.70
N TYR A 368 -6.65 -10.46 18.25
CA TYR A 368 -7.83 -11.33 18.24
C TYR A 368 -8.33 -11.50 16.81
N TRP A 369 -8.48 -12.77 16.39
CA TRP A 369 -8.78 -13.19 15.02
C TRP A 369 -7.80 -12.65 13.95
N GLY A 370 -6.63 -12.14 14.35
CA GLY A 370 -5.69 -11.45 13.45
C GLY A 370 -6.14 -10.04 13.05
N PHE A 371 -7.17 -9.49 13.70
CA PHE A 371 -7.76 -8.20 13.36
C PHE A 371 -7.70 -7.19 14.50
N PHE A 372 -8.19 -7.52 15.70
CA PHE A 372 -8.23 -6.56 16.81
C PHE A 372 -6.93 -6.58 17.62
N ASN A 373 -6.16 -5.49 17.51
CA ASN A 373 -4.85 -5.33 18.14
C ASN A 373 -4.81 -4.20 19.19
N ARG A 374 -5.97 -3.60 19.50
CA ARG A 374 -6.15 -2.59 20.56
C ARG A 374 -7.35 -2.93 21.42
N LEU A 375 -7.29 -2.44 22.65
CA LEU A 375 -8.32 -2.60 23.65
C LEU A 375 -8.60 -1.23 24.28
N SER A 376 -9.86 -0.80 24.26
CA SER A 376 -10.36 0.33 25.06
C SER A 376 -11.24 -0.18 26.17
N GLU A 377 -11.01 0.28 27.39
CA GLU A 377 -11.92 0.08 28.52
C GLU A 377 -12.75 1.34 28.70
N VAL A 378 -14.07 1.19 28.65
CA VAL A 378 -15.01 2.31 28.78
C VAL A 378 -15.86 2.11 30.02
N LYS A 379 -15.96 3.15 30.84
CA LYS A 379 -16.83 3.20 32.03
C LYS A 379 -17.81 4.35 31.90
N SER A 380 -19.09 4.04 32.05
CA SER A 380 -20.17 5.02 32.14
C SER A 380 -20.29 5.54 33.56
N TYR A 381 -20.36 6.86 33.72
CA TYR A 381 -20.60 7.50 35.02
C TYR A 381 -22.10 7.50 35.41
N ASP A 382 -23.01 7.28 34.46
CA ASP A 382 -24.45 7.38 34.69
C ASP A 382 -25.07 6.06 35.19
N ASN A 383 -24.55 4.92 34.73
CA ASN A 383 -25.15 3.59 34.97
C ASN A 383 -24.18 2.58 35.63
N ASP A 384 -22.96 2.99 35.97
CA ASP A 384 -21.86 2.10 36.40
C ASP A 384 -21.54 0.96 35.40
N ASP A 385 -22.00 1.07 34.15
CA ASP A 385 -21.71 0.10 33.09
C ASP A 385 -20.23 0.16 32.69
N GLU A 386 -19.56 -0.99 32.71
CA GLU A 386 -18.21 -1.18 32.17
C GLU A 386 -18.26 -2.10 30.94
N TYR A 387 -17.58 -1.71 29.87
CA TYR A 387 -17.43 -2.55 28.69
C TYR A 387 -16.06 -2.38 28.06
N ILE A 388 -15.66 -3.40 27.31
CA ILE A 388 -14.41 -3.42 26.54
C ILE A 388 -14.75 -3.22 25.07
N ILE A 389 -13.95 -2.43 24.36
CA ILE A 389 -13.98 -2.35 22.90
C ILE A 389 -12.65 -2.89 22.37
N LEU A 390 -12.71 -3.97 21.62
CA LEU A 390 -11.60 -4.44 20.79
C LEU A 390 -11.69 -3.77 19.43
N TYR A 391 -10.59 -3.20 18.94
CA TYR A 391 -10.55 -2.54 17.64
C TYR A 391 -9.18 -2.69 16.98
N LYS A 392 -9.14 -2.44 15.65
CA LYS A 392 -7.89 -2.40 14.88
C LYS A 392 -7.35 -0.98 14.87
N GLN A 393 -6.05 -0.83 15.07
CA GLN A 393 -5.34 0.40 14.80
C GLN A 393 -3.97 0.10 14.19
N ASN A 394 -3.85 0.40 12.90
CA ASN A 394 -2.58 0.33 12.20
C ASN A 394 -2.02 1.74 11.97
N TYR A 395 -0.72 1.91 12.20
CA TYR A 395 -0.06 3.19 11.96
C TYR A 395 0.18 3.36 10.45
N ARG A 396 -0.26 4.50 9.90
CA ARG A 396 -0.13 4.96 8.50
C ARG A 396 -0.75 4.14 7.37
N THR A 397 -0.90 2.82 7.49
CA THR A 397 -1.54 1.98 6.46
C THR A 397 -3.07 2.04 6.49
N GLY A 398 -3.62 2.77 7.47
CA GLY A 398 -5.06 2.94 7.64
C GLY A 398 -5.73 1.68 8.22
N ASP A 399 -6.99 1.82 8.60
CA ASP A 399 -7.78 0.72 9.17
C ASP A 399 -8.52 -0.04 8.07
N THR A 400 -7.84 -0.29 6.95
CA THR A 400 -8.38 -1.09 5.84
C THR A 400 -8.84 -2.41 6.39
N THR A 401 -10.13 -2.67 6.20
CA THR A 401 -10.82 -3.86 6.69
C THR A 401 -11.22 -4.69 5.48
N PHE A 402 -10.90 -5.97 5.51
CA PHE A 402 -11.21 -6.88 4.43
C PHE A 402 -12.55 -7.57 4.77
N TYR A 403 -13.50 -7.61 3.84
CA TYR A 403 -14.81 -8.24 4.11
C TYR A 403 -14.68 -9.72 4.49
N LYS A 404 -13.67 -10.43 3.96
CA LYS A 404 -13.33 -11.80 4.39
C LYS A 404 -12.83 -11.86 5.83
N GLU A 405 -12.12 -10.85 6.34
CA GLU A 405 -11.79 -10.77 7.77
C GLU A 405 -13.05 -10.61 8.62
N LEU A 406 -13.98 -9.73 8.23
CA LEU A 406 -15.24 -9.56 8.95
C LEU A 406 -16.06 -10.85 8.93
N LYS A 407 -16.18 -11.49 7.77
CA LYS A 407 -16.85 -12.78 7.63
C LYS A 407 -16.21 -13.83 8.55
N PHE A 408 -14.89 -13.94 8.56
CA PHE A 408 -14.15 -14.85 9.44
C PHE A 408 -14.41 -14.55 10.93
N ILE A 409 -14.42 -13.28 11.33
CA ILE A 409 -14.74 -12.87 12.71
C ILE A 409 -16.17 -13.29 13.06
N ILE A 410 -17.15 -12.99 12.20
CA ILE A 410 -18.56 -13.32 12.41
C ILE A 410 -18.76 -14.84 12.52
N GLU A 411 -18.18 -15.62 11.63
CA GLU A 411 -18.25 -17.09 11.66
C GLU A 411 -17.56 -17.67 12.89
N SER A 412 -16.43 -17.09 13.29
CA SER A 412 -15.73 -17.51 14.51
C SER A 412 -16.53 -17.17 15.76
N MET A 413 -17.19 -16.01 15.81
CA MET A 413 -18.09 -15.61 16.89
C MET A 413 -19.29 -16.54 16.97
N ASN A 414 -19.94 -16.81 15.84
CA ASN A 414 -21.04 -17.77 15.73
C ASN A 414 -20.66 -19.15 16.26
N LEU A 415 -19.48 -19.66 15.87
CA LEU A 415 -18.98 -20.94 16.36
C LEU A 415 -18.71 -20.91 17.87
N MET A 416 -18.00 -19.88 18.35
CA MET A 416 -17.63 -19.72 19.76
C MET A 416 -18.86 -19.60 20.68
N LEU A 417 -19.88 -18.86 20.23
CA LEU A 417 -21.09 -18.55 20.97
C LEU A 417 -22.26 -19.49 20.66
N LYS A 418 -22.05 -20.46 19.76
CA LYS A 418 -23.07 -21.42 19.28
C LYS A 418 -24.32 -20.73 18.70
N ALA A 419 -24.11 -19.64 17.98
CA ALA A 419 -25.14 -18.89 17.27
C ALA A 419 -25.10 -19.20 15.77
N ASP A 420 -26.25 -19.21 15.09
CA ASP A 420 -26.37 -19.55 13.66
C ASP A 420 -27.04 -18.45 12.81
N PHE A 421 -27.41 -17.32 13.40
CA PHE A 421 -28.25 -16.30 12.74
C PHE A 421 -27.50 -15.14 12.07
N ASN A 422 -26.24 -14.86 12.42
CA ASN A 422 -25.49 -13.73 11.87
C ASN A 422 -24.65 -14.16 10.65
N THR A 423 -24.88 -13.57 9.47
CA THR A 423 -24.07 -13.84 8.27
C THR A 423 -23.80 -12.56 7.51
N LEU A 424 -22.56 -12.34 7.07
CA LEU A 424 -22.21 -11.18 6.25
C LEU A 424 -22.71 -11.39 4.80
N SER A 425 -23.90 -10.89 4.50
CA SER A 425 -24.49 -10.93 3.16
C SER A 425 -24.00 -9.76 2.28
N GLN A 426 -24.32 -9.80 0.98
CA GLN A 426 -24.06 -8.68 0.07
C GLN A 426 -24.83 -7.41 0.47
N GLU A 427 -26.02 -7.55 1.05
CA GLU A 427 -26.79 -6.41 1.56
C GLU A 427 -26.09 -5.76 2.76
N GLU A 428 -25.52 -6.56 3.66
CA GLU A 428 -24.74 -6.07 4.80
C GLU A 428 -23.47 -5.32 4.34
N ILE A 429 -22.78 -5.84 3.32
CA ILE A 429 -21.63 -5.17 2.69
C ILE A 429 -22.04 -3.81 2.14
N LYS A 430 -23.15 -3.74 1.40
CA LYS A 430 -23.66 -2.48 0.86
C LYS A 430 -24.01 -1.48 1.98
N LEU A 431 -24.63 -1.95 3.07
CA LEU A 431 -24.92 -1.11 4.23
C LEU A 431 -23.65 -0.59 4.90
N ILE A 432 -22.56 -1.35 4.91
CA ILE A 432 -21.25 -0.89 5.42
C ILE A 432 -20.72 0.25 4.54
N GLU A 433 -20.74 0.08 3.22
CA GLU A 433 -20.27 1.07 2.25
C GLU A 433 -21.05 2.38 2.34
N GLU A 434 -22.37 2.28 2.50
CA GLU A 434 -23.29 3.41 2.68
C GLU A 434 -23.23 4.03 4.09
N ASN A 435 -22.42 3.49 5.00
CA ASN A 435 -22.35 3.87 6.42
C ASN A 435 -23.71 3.74 7.16
N ASN A 436 -24.54 2.78 6.76
CA ASN A 436 -25.86 2.49 7.34
C ASN A 436 -25.91 1.16 8.10
N TRP A 437 -24.79 0.44 8.15
CA TRP A 437 -24.68 -0.83 8.86
C TRP A 437 -24.90 -0.69 10.36
N LYS A 438 -25.80 -1.51 10.92
CA LYS A 438 -26.15 -1.51 12.36
C LYS A 438 -25.25 -2.42 13.20
N GLY A 439 -24.48 -3.28 12.55
CA GLY A 439 -23.64 -4.26 13.23
C GLY A 439 -24.39 -5.54 13.61
N PHE A 440 -23.63 -6.50 14.13
CA PHE A 440 -24.15 -7.78 14.62
C PHE A 440 -24.08 -7.87 16.12
N TRP A 441 -25.13 -8.43 16.71
CA TRP A 441 -25.28 -8.62 18.16
C TRP A 441 -25.30 -10.10 18.48
N TRP A 442 -24.63 -10.47 19.57
CA TRP A 442 -24.76 -11.77 20.20
C TRP A 442 -25.03 -11.56 21.69
N HIS A 443 -26.00 -12.29 22.21
CA HIS A 443 -26.35 -12.30 23.63
C HIS A 443 -26.04 -13.68 24.20
N THR A 444 -25.35 -13.71 25.33
CA THR A 444 -25.08 -14.94 26.09
C THR A 444 -25.44 -14.74 27.56
N ASP A 445 -25.43 -15.83 28.32
CA ASP A 445 -25.57 -15.77 29.78
C ASP A 445 -24.41 -15.03 30.48
N VAL A 446 -23.29 -14.81 29.77
CA VAL A 446 -22.08 -14.16 30.31
C VAL A 446 -22.09 -12.66 30.03
N THR A 447 -22.29 -12.26 28.77
CA THR A 447 -22.23 -10.86 28.34
C THR A 447 -22.88 -10.65 26.97
N ASP A 448 -23.09 -9.39 26.61
CA ASP A 448 -23.39 -8.99 25.25
C ASP A 448 -22.12 -8.73 24.43
N TYR A 449 -22.21 -9.06 23.14
CA TYR A 449 -21.21 -8.75 22.12
C TYR A 449 -21.85 -7.95 21.00
N TRP A 450 -21.21 -6.85 20.60
CA TRP A 450 -21.67 -6.03 19.48
C TRP A 450 -20.51 -5.70 18.54
N LEU A 451 -20.51 -6.32 17.36
CA LEU A 451 -19.60 -5.97 16.27
C LEU A 451 -20.21 -4.79 15.51
N ARG A 452 -19.55 -3.63 15.53
CA ARG A 452 -20.06 -2.39 14.98
C ARG A 452 -19.04 -1.63 14.15
N PHE A 453 -19.53 -0.77 13.27
CA PHE A 453 -18.72 0.17 12.51
C PHE A 453 -18.88 1.59 13.07
N ASN A 454 -17.79 2.16 13.59
CA ASN A 454 -17.76 3.54 14.06
C ASN A 454 -17.59 4.49 12.86
N LYS A 455 -18.59 5.34 12.62
CA LYS A 455 -18.61 6.26 11.47
C LYS A 455 -17.60 7.39 11.57
N GLU A 456 -17.28 7.85 12.79
CA GLU A 456 -16.33 8.94 13.03
C GLU A 456 -14.90 8.47 12.79
N THR A 457 -14.57 7.29 13.31
CA THR A 457 -13.22 6.72 13.16
C THR A 457 -13.07 5.85 11.92
N LYS A 458 -14.17 5.53 11.22
CA LYS A 458 -14.23 4.58 10.10
C LYS A 458 -13.61 3.20 10.43
N ARG A 459 -13.87 2.71 11.65
CA ARG A 459 -13.27 1.46 12.17
C ARG A 459 -14.33 0.48 12.62
N PHE A 460 -14.04 -0.80 12.45
CA PHE A 460 -14.77 -1.86 13.11
C PHE A 460 -14.27 -2.04 14.55
N GLY A 461 -15.21 -2.25 15.45
CA GLY A 461 -14.93 -2.59 16.83
C GLY A 461 -15.89 -3.65 17.34
N LEU A 462 -15.39 -4.56 18.16
CA LEU A 462 -16.18 -5.52 18.93
C LEU A 462 -16.31 -4.98 20.35
N GLN A 463 -17.51 -4.52 20.69
CA GLN A 463 -17.88 -4.17 22.06
C GLN A 463 -18.26 -5.44 22.82
N ILE A 464 -17.79 -5.56 24.07
CA ILE A 464 -18.01 -6.69 24.97
C ILE A 464 -18.43 -6.10 26.31
N GLY A 465 -19.69 -6.29 26.67
CA GLY A 465 -20.28 -5.80 27.92
C GLY A 465 -21.76 -5.43 27.76
N PRO A 466 -22.48 -5.23 28.89
CA PRO A 466 -21.92 -4.85 30.19
C PRO A 466 -21.18 -6.00 30.89
N LEU A 467 -19.96 -5.71 31.35
CA LEU A 467 -19.17 -6.62 32.16
C LEU A 467 -19.65 -6.49 33.61
N ASN A 468 -20.60 -7.33 34.01
CA ASN A 468 -20.92 -7.44 35.43
C ASN A 468 -19.64 -7.82 36.18
N ASN A 469 -19.28 -7.08 37.24
CA ASN A 469 -18.05 -7.20 38.04
C ASN A 469 -17.82 -8.57 38.75
N LYS A 470 -18.48 -9.64 38.32
CA LYS A 470 -18.23 -11.00 38.77
C LYS A 470 -17.35 -11.70 37.74
N ALA A 471 -16.03 -11.56 37.89
CA ALA A 471 -15.13 -12.55 37.32
C ALA A 471 -15.55 -13.94 37.83
N PRO A 472 -15.55 -15.00 36.99
CA PRO A 472 -15.60 -16.35 37.52
C PRO A 472 -14.30 -16.59 38.28
N ASP A 473 -14.42 -16.97 39.56
CA ASP A 473 -13.31 -17.47 40.39
C ASP A 473 -12.65 -18.71 39.77
#